data_AF-A0A836VZV2-F1
#
_entry.id   AF-A0A836VZV2-F1
#
_cell.length_a   1.000
_cell.length_b   1.000
_cell.length_c   1.000
_cell.angle_alpha   90.00
_cell.angle_beta   90.00
_cell.angle_gamma   90.00
#
_symmetry.space_group_name_H-M   'P 1'
#
loop_
_entity.id
_entity.type
_entity.pdbx_description
1 polymer ?
#
loop_
_entity_poly.entity_id
_entity_poly.type
_entity_poly.pdbx_seq_one_letter_code
_entity_poly.pdbx_strand_id
1 'polypeptide(L)'
;LQHYLARNSQPASAARVQRRFREMAKILGMQEVRVWGVPPDSHFAQVLVEADYRMKRISIGLENPRVPGLKSHLAMLRPHGNTMQRWWFTPLYDAIYTTDDHLAFQIEGQRAQLLAQEEVASASGQRSAAAFTRRSTRAFAKQFTEKFPELAEKLPVFAQLQNVIDLAIVAALFRKEGLPEKVGWKMELFLDPERAVVARGRVPKKVPTSFKTKRSRGMILGLLAGGVVIGPEATVKQVPFRVDSARRLGGVRRGAVSGERPEQHVWWWD
;
A
#
# COMPACT_ATOMS: atom_id res chain seq x y z
N LEU A 1 24.64 -1.61 -13.75
CA LEU A 1 24.36 -0.38 -12.95
C LEU A 1 25.57 0.10 -12.14
N GLN A 2 26.19 -0.72 -11.30
CA GLN A 2 27.31 -0.27 -10.45
C GLN A 2 28.52 0.25 -11.25
N HIS A 3 28.93 -0.43 -12.33
CA HIS A 3 29.97 0.09 -13.24
C HIS A 3 29.59 1.45 -13.86
N TYR A 4 28.30 1.67 -14.16
CA TYR A 4 27.83 2.95 -14.70
C TYR A 4 27.92 4.06 -13.65
N LEU A 5 27.52 3.78 -12.40
CA LEU A 5 27.63 4.71 -11.27
C LEU A 5 29.10 5.04 -10.97
N ALA A 6 29.98 4.03 -10.93
CA ALA A 6 31.41 4.19 -10.68
C ALA A 6 32.09 5.07 -11.73
N ARG A 7 31.74 4.90 -13.02
CA ARG A 7 32.27 5.71 -14.13
C ARG A 7 31.70 7.13 -14.19
N ASN A 8 30.61 7.42 -13.49
CA ASN A 8 29.87 8.68 -13.59
C ASN A 8 29.73 9.41 -12.25
N SER A 9 30.59 9.11 -11.27
CA SER A 9 30.61 9.68 -9.92
C SER A 9 31.17 11.10 -9.84
N GLN A 10 31.87 11.58 -10.89
CA GLN A 10 32.46 12.92 -10.89
C GLN A 10 31.42 14.05 -11.06
N PRO A 11 31.66 15.24 -10.46
CA PRO A 11 30.89 16.44 -10.69
C PRO A 11 30.74 16.73 -12.18
N ALA A 12 29.53 17.08 -12.62
CA ALA A 12 29.23 17.29 -14.02
C ALA A 12 28.18 18.39 -14.20
N SER A 13 28.15 19.00 -15.39
CA SER A 13 27.12 19.98 -15.76
C SER A 13 25.72 19.35 -15.70
N ALA A 14 24.70 20.17 -15.46
CA ALA A 14 23.31 19.71 -15.34
C ALA A 14 22.85 18.91 -16.58
N ALA A 15 23.23 19.33 -17.78
CA ALA A 15 22.92 18.62 -19.03
C ALA A 15 23.57 17.23 -19.11
N ARG A 16 24.83 17.12 -18.65
CA ARG A 16 25.56 15.84 -18.62
C ARG A 16 24.97 14.89 -17.58
N VAL A 17 24.56 15.40 -16.42
CA VAL A 17 23.89 14.59 -15.39
C VAL A 17 22.48 14.15 -15.82
N GLN A 18 21.72 15.01 -16.52
CA GLN A 18 20.44 14.60 -17.14
C GLN A 18 20.61 13.49 -18.18
N ARG A 19 21.62 13.62 -19.05
CA ARG A 19 21.96 12.55 -20.00
C ARG A 19 22.32 11.26 -19.27
N ARG A 20 23.12 11.36 -18.20
CA ARG A 20 23.51 10.20 -17.39
C ARG A 20 22.31 9.46 -16.80
N PHE A 21 21.34 10.20 -16.27
CA PHE A 21 20.15 9.56 -15.69
C PHE A 21 19.20 8.98 -16.74
N ARG A 22 19.10 9.60 -17.93
CA ARG A 22 18.40 8.98 -19.07
C ARG A 22 19.02 7.66 -19.47
N GLU A 23 20.35 7.60 -19.57
CA GLU A 23 21.07 6.35 -19.87
C GLU A 23 20.90 5.31 -18.78
N MET A 24 20.99 5.72 -17.51
CA MET A 24 20.77 4.83 -16.37
C MET A 24 19.33 4.25 -16.37
N ALA A 25 18.32 5.06 -16.67
CA ALA A 25 16.94 4.58 -16.81
C ALA A 25 16.79 3.59 -17.98
N LYS A 26 17.48 3.83 -19.11
CA LYS A 26 17.54 2.86 -20.22
C LYS A 26 18.23 1.56 -19.81
N ILE A 27 19.33 1.63 -19.06
CA ILE A 27 20.05 0.45 -18.53
C ILE A 27 19.19 -0.34 -17.56
N LEU A 28 18.42 0.35 -16.70
CA LEU A 28 17.50 -0.29 -15.75
C LEU A 28 16.27 -0.89 -16.46
N GLY A 29 15.87 -0.34 -17.60
CA GLY A 29 14.83 -0.88 -18.46
C GLY A 29 13.48 -1.04 -17.75
N MET A 30 12.79 -2.13 -18.05
CA MET A 30 11.56 -2.52 -17.36
C MET A 30 11.90 -3.17 -16.02
N GLN A 31 11.26 -2.71 -14.95
CA GLN A 31 11.35 -3.33 -13.63
C GLN A 31 10.33 -4.47 -13.54
N GLU A 32 10.75 -5.60 -12.99
CA GLU A 32 9.88 -6.75 -12.75
C GLU A 32 8.91 -6.46 -11.60
N VAL A 33 7.64 -6.83 -11.80
CA VAL A 33 6.59 -6.81 -10.78
C VAL A 33 6.41 -8.22 -10.25
N ARG A 34 6.27 -8.34 -8.94
CA ARG A 34 6.02 -9.61 -8.26
C ARG A 34 4.82 -9.44 -7.34
N VAL A 35 3.87 -10.37 -7.44
CA VAL A 35 2.68 -10.46 -6.60
C VAL A 35 2.64 -11.86 -6.01
N TRP A 36 2.33 -11.96 -4.73
CA TRP A 36 2.18 -13.21 -4.00
C TRP A 36 1.10 -13.06 -2.93
N GLY A 37 0.51 -14.19 -2.51
CA GLY A 37 -0.58 -14.23 -1.52
C GLY A 37 -1.99 -14.01 -2.09
N VAL A 38 -2.11 -13.53 -3.34
CA VAL A 38 -3.38 -13.42 -4.07
C VAL A 38 -3.19 -13.85 -5.53
N PRO A 39 -4.25 -14.27 -6.25
CA PRO A 39 -4.15 -14.58 -7.68
C PRO A 39 -3.63 -13.38 -8.47
N PRO A 40 -2.57 -13.52 -9.27
CA PRO A 40 -1.87 -12.39 -9.91
C PRO A 40 -2.68 -11.72 -11.03
N ASP A 41 -3.74 -12.36 -11.50
CA ASP A 41 -4.71 -11.87 -12.49
C ASP A 41 -5.97 -11.26 -11.85
N SER A 42 -6.10 -11.27 -10.52
CA SER A 42 -7.24 -10.69 -9.82
C SER A 42 -7.22 -9.16 -9.81
N HIS A 43 -8.39 -8.55 -9.61
CA HIS A 43 -8.48 -7.11 -9.32
C HIS A 43 -7.68 -6.74 -8.06
N PHE A 44 -7.65 -7.60 -7.05
CA PHE A 44 -6.84 -7.42 -5.84
C PHE A 44 -5.37 -7.17 -6.21
N ALA A 45 -4.76 -8.06 -7.01
CA ALA A 45 -3.37 -7.92 -7.47
C ALA A 45 -3.13 -6.63 -8.25
N GLN A 46 -4.08 -6.23 -9.11
CA GLN A 46 -3.97 -4.99 -9.88
C GLN A 46 -3.96 -3.75 -8.98
N VAL A 47 -4.85 -3.70 -7.98
CA VAL A 47 -4.91 -2.60 -7.00
C VAL A 47 -3.59 -2.47 -6.24
N LEU A 48 -3.00 -3.58 -5.79
CA LEU A 48 -1.71 -3.55 -5.07
C LEU A 48 -0.60 -2.92 -5.92
N VAL A 49 -0.51 -3.36 -7.19
CA VAL A 49 0.55 -2.89 -8.09
C VAL A 49 0.30 -1.44 -8.52
N GLU A 50 -0.93 -1.08 -8.85
CA GLU A 50 -1.26 0.30 -9.26
C GLU A 50 -1.04 1.29 -8.11
N ALA A 51 -1.45 0.96 -6.88
CA ALA A 51 -1.26 1.83 -5.73
C ALA A 51 0.24 2.11 -5.48
N ASP A 52 1.08 1.08 -5.48
CA ASP A 52 2.54 1.24 -5.36
C ASP A 52 3.13 2.05 -6.54
N TYR A 53 2.69 1.76 -7.77
CA TYR A 53 3.15 2.47 -8.96
C TYR A 53 2.81 3.97 -8.91
N ARG A 54 1.58 4.34 -8.54
CA ARG A 54 1.17 5.73 -8.38
C ARG A 54 1.89 6.42 -7.23
N MET A 55 2.04 5.75 -6.08
CA MET A 55 2.83 6.28 -4.96
C MET A 55 4.27 6.61 -5.39
N LYS A 56 4.92 5.73 -6.16
CA LYS A 56 6.26 5.98 -6.73
C LYS A 56 6.27 7.20 -7.66
N ARG A 57 5.25 7.37 -8.50
CA ARG A 57 5.15 8.56 -9.38
C ARG A 57 4.92 9.84 -8.61
N ILE A 58 4.09 9.81 -7.57
CA ILE A 58 3.82 10.95 -6.67
C ILE A 58 5.09 11.35 -5.91
N SER A 59 5.80 10.39 -5.34
CA SER A 59 7.00 10.62 -4.54
C SER A 59 8.15 11.27 -5.34
N ILE A 60 8.30 10.94 -6.62
CA ILE A 60 9.25 11.64 -7.51
C ILE A 60 8.65 12.87 -8.21
N GLY A 61 7.35 13.12 -8.06
CA GLY A 61 6.64 14.24 -8.66
C GLY A 61 6.38 14.11 -10.17
N LEU A 62 6.30 12.89 -10.71
CA LEU A 62 5.76 12.65 -12.05
C LEU A 62 4.22 12.66 -12.08
N GLU A 63 3.60 12.48 -10.92
CA GLU A 63 2.16 12.58 -10.73
C GLU A 63 1.88 13.56 -9.58
N ASN A 64 0.91 14.45 -9.76
CA ASN A 64 0.51 15.41 -8.74
C ASN A 64 -1.02 15.30 -8.54
N PRO A 65 -1.49 14.71 -7.43
CA PRO A 65 -2.91 14.53 -7.17
C PRO A 65 -3.62 15.83 -6.76
N ARG A 66 -2.87 16.96 -6.67
CA ARG A 66 -3.38 18.27 -6.23
C ARG A 66 -3.99 18.26 -4.83
N VAL A 67 -3.48 17.39 -3.95
CA VAL A 67 -3.84 17.35 -2.52
C VAL A 67 -3.09 18.47 -1.78
N PRO A 68 -3.78 19.41 -1.10
CA PRO A 68 -3.13 20.49 -0.37
C PRO A 68 -2.13 19.99 0.68
N GLY A 69 -0.95 20.61 0.73
CA GLY A 69 0.12 20.24 1.66
C GLY A 69 0.94 19.02 1.25
N LEU A 70 0.53 18.25 0.24
CA LEU A 70 1.28 17.09 -0.24
C LEU A 70 2.44 17.51 -1.16
N LYS A 71 3.67 17.44 -0.64
CA LYS A 71 4.91 17.60 -1.42
C LYS A 71 5.46 16.25 -1.89
N SER A 72 6.02 16.18 -3.10
CA SER A 72 6.78 15.01 -3.51
C SER A 72 8.05 14.88 -2.67
N HIS A 73 8.49 13.65 -2.39
CA HIS A 73 9.77 13.43 -1.71
C HIS A 73 10.94 14.10 -2.45
N LEU A 74 10.96 14.05 -3.79
CA LEU A 74 11.97 14.73 -4.59
C LEU A 74 12.00 16.25 -4.32
N ALA A 75 10.86 16.88 -4.03
CA ALA A 75 10.81 18.28 -3.63
C ALA A 75 11.41 18.52 -2.24
N MET A 76 11.34 17.54 -1.33
CA MET A 76 11.85 17.60 0.04
C MET A 76 13.35 17.31 0.16
N LEU A 77 13.96 16.69 -0.86
CA LEU A 77 15.37 16.33 -0.84
C LEU A 77 16.31 17.54 -0.83
N ARG A 78 17.32 17.47 0.05
CA ARG A 78 18.46 18.39 0.12
C ARG A 78 19.62 17.89 -0.77
N PRO A 79 20.55 18.77 -1.21
CA PRO A 79 21.74 18.35 -1.96
C PRO A 79 22.52 17.24 -1.26
N HIS A 80 23.13 16.32 -2.02
CA HIS A 80 23.87 15.13 -1.53
C HIS A 80 23.02 14.03 -0.85
N GLY A 81 21.69 14.18 -0.88
CA GLY A 81 20.76 13.20 -0.32
C GLY A 81 20.45 12.02 -1.24
N ASN A 82 21.44 11.29 -1.76
CA ASN A 82 21.18 10.13 -2.63
C ASN A 82 21.55 8.80 -1.96
N THR A 83 20.54 8.12 -1.43
CA THR A 83 20.58 6.72 -0.97
C THR A 83 19.36 6.01 -1.53
N MET A 84 19.43 4.70 -1.74
CA MET A 84 18.26 3.94 -2.19
C MET A 84 17.21 3.96 -1.08
N GLN A 85 15.96 4.23 -1.46
CA GLN A 85 14.85 4.36 -0.53
C GLN A 85 13.75 3.38 -0.90
N ARG A 86 13.07 2.86 0.12
CA ARG A 86 11.93 1.98 -0.02
C ARG A 86 10.73 2.56 0.73
N TRP A 87 9.60 2.67 0.04
CA TRP A 87 8.30 2.93 0.66
C TRP A 87 7.33 1.80 0.37
N TRP A 88 6.54 1.39 1.35
CA TRP A 88 5.51 0.39 1.11
C TRP A 88 4.25 0.65 1.92
N PHE A 89 3.12 0.30 1.34
CA PHE A 89 1.85 0.36 2.05
C PHE A 89 1.71 -0.83 2.99
N THR A 90 1.09 -0.60 4.13
CA THR A 90 0.73 -1.63 5.12
C THR A 90 -0.57 -1.22 5.82
N PRO A 91 -1.31 -2.19 6.42
CA PRO A 91 -2.47 -1.87 7.23
C PRO A 91 -2.17 -0.90 8.39
N LEU A 92 -3.14 -0.08 8.76
CA LEU A 92 -3.11 0.81 9.94
C LEU A 92 -4.51 0.90 10.55
N TYR A 93 -4.68 0.40 11.77
CA TYR A 93 -5.94 0.47 12.51
C TYR A 93 -5.67 0.92 13.95
N ASP A 94 -6.62 1.67 14.50
CA ASP A 94 -6.54 2.20 15.86
C ASP A 94 -7.07 1.19 16.88
N ALA A 95 -8.19 0.55 16.57
CA ALA A 95 -8.81 -0.48 17.39
C ALA A 95 -9.80 -1.33 16.59
N ILE A 96 -10.14 -2.50 17.15
CA ILE A 96 -11.32 -3.27 16.77
C ILE A 96 -12.27 -3.25 17.97
N TYR A 97 -13.42 -2.60 17.82
CA TYR A 97 -14.46 -2.64 18.85
C TYR A 97 -15.33 -3.87 18.68
N THR A 98 -15.80 -4.42 19.80
CA THR A 98 -16.67 -5.59 19.85
C THR A 98 -17.79 -5.40 20.87
N THR A 99 -18.89 -6.14 20.70
CA THR A 99 -19.82 -6.44 21.81
C THR A 99 -19.20 -7.45 22.77
N ASP A 100 -19.73 -7.53 24.00
CA ASP A 100 -19.27 -8.49 25.02
C ASP A 100 -19.35 -9.96 24.55
N ASP A 101 -20.33 -10.28 23.71
CA ASP A 101 -20.55 -11.61 23.14
C ASP A 101 -19.72 -11.88 21.87
N HIS A 102 -18.93 -10.91 21.39
CA HIS A 102 -18.13 -11.03 20.17
C HIS A 102 -18.96 -11.38 18.92
N LEU A 103 -20.18 -10.84 18.84
CA LEU A 103 -21.09 -11.03 17.70
C LEU A 103 -21.26 -9.80 16.82
N ALA A 104 -20.66 -8.66 17.18
CA ALA A 104 -20.61 -7.47 16.33
C ALA A 104 -19.25 -6.78 16.48
N PHE A 105 -18.67 -6.37 15.36
CA PHE A 105 -17.35 -5.76 15.30
C PHE A 105 -17.39 -4.44 14.54
N GLN A 106 -16.58 -3.47 14.98
CA GLN A 106 -16.28 -2.24 14.25
C GLN A 106 -14.77 -2.11 14.13
N ILE A 107 -14.28 -2.06 12.89
CA ILE A 107 -12.87 -1.81 12.60
C ILE A 107 -12.67 -0.30 12.53
N GLU A 108 -11.83 0.26 13.40
CA GLU A 108 -11.56 1.70 13.48
C GLU A 108 -10.16 2.04 12.97
N GLY A 109 -10.06 3.15 12.25
CA GLY A 109 -8.79 3.77 11.84
C GLY A 109 -8.69 4.04 10.35
N GLN A 110 -7.52 4.51 9.93
CA GLN A 110 -7.28 4.94 8.54
C GLN A 110 -7.18 3.79 7.53
N ARG A 111 -7.01 2.55 8.00
CA ARG A 111 -6.93 1.30 7.22
C ARG A 111 -5.62 1.07 6.48
N ALA A 112 -4.94 2.13 6.02
CA ALA A 112 -3.66 2.03 5.32
C ALA A 112 -2.69 3.15 5.72
N GLN A 113 -1.39 2.82 5.74
CA GLN A 113 -0.30 3.78 5.92
C GLN A 113 0.86 3.50 4.98
N LEU A 114 1.69 4.51 4.74
CA LEU A 114 2.95 4.38 4.03
C LEU A 114 4.11 4.30 5.04
N LEU A 115 4.87 3.20 5.02
CA LEU A 115 6.13 3.09 5.75
C LEU A 115 7.31 3.41 4.86
N ALA A 116 8.44 3.75 5.48
CA ALA A 116 9.65 4.16 4.79
C ALA A 116 10.91 3.58 5.42
N GLN A 117 11.88 3.20 4.58
CA GLN A 117 13.19 2.73 4.98
C GLN A 117 14.26 3.16 3.96
N GLU A 118 15.49 3.38 4.42
CA GLU A 118 16.66 3.48 3.54
C GLU A 118 17.26 2.10 3.32
N GLU A 119 17.74 1.83 2.11
CA GLU A 119 18.37 0.57 1.74
C GLU A 119 19.85 0.76 1.35
N VAL A 120 20.66 -0.26 1.62
CA VAL A 120 22.02 -0.40 1.13
C VAL A 120 22.04 -1.55 0.12
N ALA A 121 22.78 -1.39 -0.98
CA ALA A 121 22.97 -2.46 -1.95
C ALA A 121 24.38 -3.06 -1.79
N SER A 122 24.46 -4.39 -1.69
CA SER A 122 25.72 -5.13 -1.71
C SER A 122 26.37 -5.07 -3.09
N ALA A 123 27.64 -5.50 -3.19
CA ALA A 123 28.32 -5.69 -4.48
C ALA A 123 27.60 -6.70 -5.40
N SER A 124 26.89 -7.68 -4.82
CA SER A 124 26.06 -8.65 -5.56
C SER A 124 24.68 -8.11 -5.95
N GLY A 125 24.35 -6.86 -5.60
CA GLY A 125 23.07 -6.23 -5.94
C GLY A 125 21.91 -6.60 -5.00
N GLN A 126 22.17 -7.36 -3.95
CA GLN A 126 21.18 -7.61 -2.88
C GLN A 126 20.98 -6.32 -2.08
N ARG A 127 19.73 -6.05 -1.71
CA ARG A 127 19.37 -4.87 -0.92
C ARG A 127 19.02 -5.26 0.51
N SER A 128 19.50 -4.48 1.46
CA SER A 128 19.21 -4.65 2.89
C SER A 128 18.88 -3.31 3.54
N ALA A 129 18.22 -3.36 4.68
CA ALA A 129 17.94 -2.19 5.50
C ALA A 129 19.23 -1.45 5.89
N ALA A 130 19.26 -0.13 5.70
CA ALA A 130 20.32 0.72 6.25
C ALA A 130 20.10 0.96 7.74
N ALA A 131 21.20 1.22 8.48
CA ALA A 131 21.17 1.49 9.92
C ALA A 131 20.42 2.78 10.30
N PHE A 132 20.15 3.67 9.34
CA PHE A 132 19.41 4.91 9.58
C PHE A 132 18.39 5.12 8.47
N THR A 133 17.28 5.79 8.80
CA THR A 133 16.35 6.35 7.80
C THR A 133 16.40 7.87 7.85
N ARG A 134 16.41 8.55 6.70
CA ARG A 134 16.48 10.02 6.66
C ARG A 134 15.18 10.66 7.11
N ARG A 135 15.28 11.89 7.64
CA ARG A 135 14.10 12.68 8.05
C ARG A 135 13.16 12.96 6.88
N SER A 136 13.67 13.26 5.68
CA SER A 136 12.83 13.50 4.50
C SER A 136 12.04 12.26 4.09
N THR A 137 12.68 11.08 4.17
CA THR A 137 12.12 9.78 3.82
C THR A 137 10.95 9.41 4.74
N ARG A 138 11.15 9.58 6.05
CA ARG A 138 10.08 9.43 7.05
C ARG A 138 8.99 10.50 6.92
N ALA A 139 9.37 11.75 6.66
CA ALA A 139 8.41 12.85 6.55
C ALA A 139 7.48 12.68 5.33
N PHE A 140 7.99 12.15 4.21
CA PHE A 140 7.15 11.82 3.06
C PHE A 140 6.15 10.70 3.39
N ALA A 141 6.60 9.63 4.04
CA ALA A 141 5.70 8.57 4.52
C ALA A 141 4.62 9.12 5.46
N LYS A 142 5.03 9.91 6.46
CA LYS A 142 4.12 10.54 7.42
C LYS A 142 3.08 11.41 6.73
N GLN A 143 3.49 12.35 5.87
CA GLN A 143 2.51 13.21 5.19
C GLN A 143 1.60 12.40 4.25
N PHE A 144 2.10 11.33 3.62
CA PHE A 144 1.30 10.53 2.69
C PHE A 144 0.23 9.76 3.46
N THR A 145 0.60 9.20 4.62
CA THR A 145 -0.33 8.61 5.57
C THR A 145 -1.35 9.65 6.04
N GLU A 146 -0.93 10.82 6.51
CA GLU A 146 -1.87 11.86 6.98
C GLU A 146 -2.83 12.38 5.90
N LYS A 147 -2.39 12.33 4.63
CA LYS A 147 -3.16 12.77 3.47
C LYS A 147 -3.85 11.64 2.72
N PHE A 148 -3.89 10.44 3.31
CA PHE A 148 -4.47 9.27 2.67
C PHE A 148 -5.96 9.44 2.34
N PRO A 149 -6.80 10.02 3.21
CA PRO A 149 -8.22 10.27 2.87
C PRO A 149 -8.39 11.13 1.62
N GLU A 150 -7.70 12.28 1.54
CA GLU A 150 -7.78 13.16 0.38
C GLU A 150 -7.16 12.51 -0.88
N LEU A 151 -6.13 11.68 -0.71
CA LEU A 151 -5.56 10.89 -1.80
C LEU A 151 -6.56 9.86 -2.35
N ALA A 152 -7.31 9.19 -1.48
CA ALA A 152 -8.32 8.21 -1.84
C ALA A 152 -9.49 8.83 -2.62
N GLU A 153 -9.87 10.06 -2.28
CA GLU A 153 -10.87 10.83 -3.05
C GLU A 153 -10.38 11.23 -4.44
N LYS A 154 -9.11 11.65 -4.56
CA LYS A 154 -8.54 12.12 -5.84
C LYS A 154 -8.10 10.98 -6.77
N LEU A 155 -7.62 9.90 -6.18
CA LEU A 155 -7.07 8.74 -6.88
C LEU A 155 -7.74 7.48 -6.31
N PRO A 156 -8.85 7.01 -6.93
CA PRO A 156 -9.68 5.93 -6.38
C PRO A 156 -8.92 4.63 -6.07
N VAL A 157 -7.76 4.39 -6.68
CA VAL A 157 -6.92 3.22 -6.36
C VAL A 157 -6.50 3.18 -4.90
N PHE A 158 -6.36 4.32 -4.21
CA PHE A 158 -6.04 4.32 -2.79
C PHE A 158 -7.26 3.96 -1.92
N ALA A 159 -8.48 4.33 -2.35
CA ALA A 159 -9.70 3.84 -1.72
C ALA A 159 -9.86 2.32 -1.95
N GLN A 160 -9.59 1.84 -3.16
CA GLN A 160 -9.58 0.42 -3.48
C GLN A 160 -8.54 -0.33 -2.64
N LEU A 161 -7.35 0.26 -2.43
CA LEU A 161 -6.31 -0.31 -1.57
C LEU A 161 -6.81 -0.48 -0.13
N GLN A 162 -7.51 0.52 0.43
CA GLN A 162 -8.13 0.39 1.75
C GLN A 162 -9.14 -0.76 1.78
N ASN A 163 -9.99 -0.88 0.75
CA ASN A 163 -11.02 -1.91 0.71
C ASN A 163 -10.44 -3.33 0.61
N VAL A 164 -9.39 -3.55 -0.19
CA VAL A 164 -8.74 -4.87 -0.27
C VAL A 164 -7.96 -5.21 1.01
N ILE A 165 -7.43 -4.21 1.70
CA ILE A 165 -6.85 -4.39 3.04
C ILE A 165 -7.95 -4.77 4.04
N ASP A 166 -9.06 -4.03 4.08
CA ASP A 166 -10.19 -4.32 4.97
C ASP A 166 -10.72 -5.74 4.75
N LEU A 167 -10.88 -6.17 3.50
CA LEU A 167 -11.33 -7.53 3.17
C LEU A 167 -10.38 -8.59 3.73
N ALA A 168 -9.06 -8.39 3.59
CA ALA A 168 -8.07 -9.31 4.14
C ALA A 168 -8.12 -9.34 5.68
N ILE A 169 -8.37 -8.20 6.31
CA ILE A 169 -8.46 -8.03 7.76
C ILE A 169 -9.74 -8.66 8.31
N VAL A 170 -10.87 -8.51 7.63
CA VAL A 170 -12.13 -9.19 7.96
C VAL A 170 -11.94 -10.71 7.86
N ALA A 171 -11.31 -11.22 6.80
CA ALA A 171 -11.03 -12.65 6.67
C ALA A 171 -10.11 -13.18 7.79
N ALA A 172 -9.11 -12.39 8.22
CA ALA A 172 -8.28 -12.74 9.37
C ALA A 172 -9.04 -12.65 10.70
N LEU A 173 -9.97 -11.71 10.84
CA LEU A 173 -10.84 -11.60 12.01
C LEU A 173 -11.76 -12.82 12.12
N PHE A 174 -12.34 -13.29 11.00
CA PHE A 174 -13.13 -14.52 10.96
C PHE A 174 -12.35 -15.71 11.53
N ARG A 175 -11.10 -15.88 11.08
CA ARG A 175 -10.21 -16.94 11.58
C ARG A 175 -9.82 -16.77 13.04
N LYS A 176 -9.53 -15.54 13.49
CA LYS A 176 -9.12 -15.27 14.87
C LYS A 176 -10.25 -15.55 15.86
N GLU A 177 -11.46 -15.15 15.53
CA GLU A 177 -12.61 -15.15 16.44
C GLU A 177 -13.55 -16.36 16.22
N GLY A 178 -13.28 -17.21 15.24
CA GLY A 178 -14.13 -18.37 14.89
C GLY A 178 -15.56 -17.95 14.52
N LEU A 179 -15.69 -16.83 13.79
CA LEU A 179 -17.00 -16.23 13.52
C LEU A 179 -17.90 -17.10 12.65
N PRO A 180 -17.40 -17.70 11.55
CA PRO A 180 -18.23 -18.59 10.74
C PRO A 180 -18.79 -19.76 11.56
N GLU A 181 -17.98 -20.38 12.43
CA GLU A 181 -18.40 -21.49 13.29
C GLU A 181 -19.44 -21.06 14.33
N LYS A 182 -19.25 -19.89 14.95
CA LYS A 182 -20.19 -19.33 15.94
C LYS A 182 -21.59 -19.09 15.37
N VAL A 183 -21.70 -18.81 14.08
CA VAL A 183 -22.98 -18.55 13.40
C VAL A 183 -23.42 -19.68 12.47
N GLY A 184 -22.69 -20.80 12.44
CA GLY A 184 -23.00 -21.95 11.58
C GLY A 184 -22.85 -21.66 10.08
N TRP A 185 -22.07 -20.65 9.71
CA TRP A 185 -21.87 -20.26 8.32
C TRP A 185 -20.73 -21.07 7.69
N LYS A 186 -21.03 -21.80 6.61
CA LYS A 186 -20.11 -22.75 5.97
C LYS A 186 -19.26 -22.15 4.84
N MET A 187 -19.56 -20.94 4.37
CA MET A 187 -18.83 -20.25 3.29
C MET A 187 -18.76 -21.06 1.99
N GLU A 188 -19.78 -21.87 1.67
CA GLU A 188 -19.72 -22.87 0.60
C GLU A 188 -19.50 -22.23 -0.79
N LEU A 189 -20.13 -21.08 -1.07
CA LEU A 189 -19.92 -20.32 -2.29
C LEU A 189 -18.49 -19.77 -2.37
N PHE A 190 -18.01 -19.09 -1.33
CA PHE A 190 -16.70 -18.42 -1.38
C PHE A 190 -15.50 -19.37 -1.38
N LEU A 191 -15.69 -20.59 -0.88
CA LEU A 191 -14.68 -21.64 -0.89
C LEU A 191 -14.72 -22.50 -2.17
N ASP A 192 -15.72 -22.28 -3.04
CA ASP A 192 -15.85 -22.96 -4.32
C ASP A 192 -15.38 -22.05 -5.48
N PRO A 193 -14.19 -22.30 -6.07
CA PRO A 193 -13.65 -21.47 -7.15
C PRO A 193 -14.42 -21.56 -8.47
N GLU A 194 -15.26 -22.59 -8.66
CA GLU A 194 -16.12 -22.73 -9.84
C GLU A 194 -17.41 -21.92 -9.71
N ARG A 195 -17.93 -21.79 -8.48
CA ARG A 195 -19.14 -21.00 -8.18
C ARG A 195 -18.83 -19.54 -7.88
N ALA A 196 -17.76 -19.24 -7.14
CA ALA A 196 -17.31 -17.88 -6.86
C ALA A 196 -16.37 -17.34 -7.95
N VAL A 197 -16.90 -17.23 -9.18
CA VAL A 197 -16.12 -16.72 -10.32
C VAL A 197 -15.82 -15.23 -10.12
N VAL A 198 -14.53 -14.91 -9.94
CA VAL A 198 -14.05 -13.53 -9.87
C VAL A 198 -13.57 -13.04 -11.23
N ALA A 199 -13.76 -11.74 -11.49
CA ALA A 199 -13.22 -11.11 -12.68
C ALA A 199 -11.69 -11.24 -12.73
N ARG A 200 -11.17 -11.69 -13.88
CA ARG A 200 -9.74 -11.80 -14.17
C ARG A 200 -9.34 -10.70 -15.13
N GLY A 201 -8.12 -10.20 -14.98
CA GLY A 201 -7.53 -9.25 -15.91
C GLY A 201 -6.07 -9.55 -16.20
N ARG A 202 -5.39 -8.57 -16.79
CA ARG A 202 -4.00 -8.76 -17.20
C ARG A 202 -3.10 -8.81 -15.98
N VAL A 203 -2.20 -9.80 -15.95
CA VAL A 203 -1.17 -9.90 -14.92
C VAL A 203 -0.15 -8.77 -15.11
N PRO A 204 0.02 -7.86 -14.15
CA PRO A 204 1.04 -6.84 -14.21
C PRO A 204 2.42 -7.47 -14.00
N LYS A 205 3.19 -7.63 -15.08
CA LYS A 205 4.52 -8.27 -15.03
C LYS A 205 5.66 -7.26 -14.95
N LYS A 206 5.50 -6.08 -15.55
CA LYS A 206 6.60 -5.12 -15.75
C LYS A 206 6.11 -3.68 -15.69
N VAL A 207 6.92 -2.80 -15.11
CA VAL A 207 6.70 -1.34 -15.13
C VAL A 207 7.95 -0.62 -15.64
N PRO A 208 7.81 0.47 -16.41
CA PRO A 208 8.97 1.23 -16.87
C PRO A 208 9.70 1.89 -15.69
N THR A 209 11.03 1.84 -15.70
CA THR A 209 11.84 2.61 -14.75
C THR A 209 11.51 4.09 -14.89
N SER A 210 10.91 4.66 -13.85
CA SER A 210 10.54 6.06 -13.80
C SER A 210 11.59 6.84 -13.01
N PHE A 211 12.03 7.96 -13.55
CA PHE A 211 12.96 8.85 -12.87
C PHE A 211 12.54 10.30 -13.09
N LYS A 212 12.79 11.14 -12.10
CA LYS A 212 12.72 12.60 -12.24
C LYS A 212 13.96 13.19 -11.62
N THR A 213 14.39 14.31 -12.18
CA THR A 213 15.58 15.01 -11.73
C THR A 213 15.20 16.39 -11.23
N LYS A 214 15.86 16.84 -10.16
CA LYS A 214 15.70 18.18 -9.61
C LYS A 214 17.04 18.90 -9.63
N ARG A 215 17.03 20.13 -10.14
CA ARG A 215 18.16 21.06 -10.02
C ARG A 215 18.09 21.73 -8.65
N SER A 216 19.11 21.51 -7.84
CA SER A 216 19.40 22.25 -6.60
C SER A 216 20.89 22.63 -6.66
N ARG A 217 21.56 22.96 -5.54
CA ARG A 217 23.05 23.12 -5.46
C ARG A 217 23.86 21.86 -5.92
N GLY A 218 23.16 20.83 -6.39
CA GLY A 218 23.59 19.67 -7.16
C GLY A 218 22.34 19.03 -7.81
N MET A 219 22.50 17.95 -8.57
CA MET A 219 21.38 17.27 -9.23
C MET A 219 20.96 16.00 -8.47
N ILE A 220 19.67 15.90 -8.14
CA ILE A 220 19.11 14.84 -7.30
C ILE A 220 18.29 13.87 -8.15
N LEU A 221 18.42 12.58 -7.84
CA LEU A 221 17.74 11.46 -8.51
C LEU A 221 16.68 10.85 -7.58
N GLY A 222 15.49 10.56 -8.11
CA GLY A 222 14.53 9.66 -7.48
C GLY A 222 14.49 8.32 -8.18
N LEU A 223 15.20 7.31 -7.66
CA LEU A 223 15.00 5.90 -7.99
C LEU A 223 14.49 5.21 -6.73
N LEU A 224 13.32 4.58 -6.81
CA LEU A 224 12.61 4.16 -5.61
C LEU A 224 12.18 2.71 -5.69
N ALA A 225 12.48 1.97 -4.63
CA ALA A 225 11.84 0.70 -4.35
C ALA A 225 10.51 0.95 -3.65
N GLY A 226 9.60 -0.01 -3.78
CA GLY A 226 8.37 0.03 -3.02
C GLY A 226 7.51 -1.19 -3.22
N GLY A 227 6.36 -1.22 -2.56
CA GLY A 227 5.37 -2.26 -2.73
C GLY A 227 4.18 -2.08 -1.79
N VAL A 228 3.43 -3.16 -1.65
CA VAL A 228 2.37 -3.29 -0.65
C VAL A 228 2.62 -4.56 0.13
N VAL A 229 2.49 -4.50 1.45
CA VAL A 229 2.61 -5.65 2.35
C VAL A 229 1.38 -5.69 3.22
N ILE A 230 0.61 -6.77 3.14
CA ILE A 230 -0.58 -7.00 3.96
C ILE A 230 -0.31 -8.29 4.72
N GLY A 231 -0.17 -8.19 6.05
CA GLY A 231 -0.05 -9.35 6.95
C GLY A 231 -1.26 -9.40 7.87
N PRO A 232 -2.44 -9.83 7.39
CA PRO A 232 -3.70 -9.56 8.06
C PRO A 232 -3.80 -10.28 9.42
N GLU A 233 -3.27 -11.50 9.56
CA GLU A 233 -3.23 -12.22 10.85
C GLU A 233 -2.35 -11.50 11.86
N ALA A 234 -1.18 -11.01 11.43
CA ALA A 234 -0.29 -10.26 12.29
C ALA A 234 -0.92 -8.93 12.71
N THR A 235 -1.58 -8.24 11.78
CA THR A 235 -2.30 -6.99 12.05
C THR A 235 -3.42 -7.21 13.08
N VAL A 236 -4.33 -8.15 12.88
CA VAL A 236 -5.46 -8.38 13.82
C VAL A 236 -4.98 -8.88 15.20
N LYS A 237 -3.79 -9.49 15.30
CA LYS A 237 -3.16 -9.82 16.59
C LYS A 237 -2.61 -8.59 17.32
N GLN A 238 -2.13 -7.59 16.60
CA GLN A 238 -1.49 -6.40 17.17
C GLN A 238 -2.49 -5.27 17.47
N VAL A 239 -3.56 -5.15 16.68
CA VAL A 239 -4.59 -4.13 16.88
C VAL A 239 -5.34 -4.38 18.19
N PRO A 240 -5.52 -3.37 19.05
CA PRO A 240 -6.20 -3.55 20.33
C PRO A 240 -7.69 -3.83 20.13
N PHE A 241 -8.21 -4.81 20.87
CA PHE A 241 -9.64 -5.11 20.94
C PHE A 241 -10.26 -4.37 22.12
N ARG A 242 -11.42 -3.74 21.91
CA ARG A 242 -12.11 -2.96 22.93
C ARG A 242 -13.59 -3.30 22.95
N VAL A 243 -14.17 -3.41 24.13
CA VAL A 243 -15.63 -3.51 24.24
C VAL A 243 -16.26 -2.15 23.94
N ASP A 244 -17.29 -2.10 23.10
CA ASP A 244 -18.08 -0.90 22.85
C ASP A 244 -18.98 -0.59 24.05
N SER A 245 -18.43 0.12 25.04
CA SER A 245 -19.12 0.50 26.28
C SER A 245 -20.38 1.33 26.04
N ALA A 246 -20.44 2.06 24.92
CA ALA A 246 -21.61 2.83 24.50
C ALA A 246 -22.77 1.96 23.99
N ARG A 247 -22.59 0.64 23.88
CA ARG A 247 -23.59 -0.34 23.39
C ARG A 247 -24.20 -0.01 22.03
N ARG A 248 -23.51 0.78 21.20
CA ARG A 248 -23.92 1.14 19.83
C ARG A 248 -23.91 -0.10 18.94
N LEU A 249 -22.87 -0.92 19.00
CA LEU A 249 -22.73 -2.12 18.19
C LEU A 249 -23.85 -3.14 18.47
N GLY A 250 -24.25 -3.28 19.73
CA GLY A 250 -25.38 -4.14 20.08
C GLY A 250 -26.70 -3.62 19.50
N GLY A 251 -26.89 -2.30 19.44
CA GLY A 251 -28.03 -1.68 18.75
C GLY A 251 -28.01 -1.95 17.24
N VAL A 252 -26.86 -1.74 16.59
CA VAL A 252 -26.68 -2.00 15.14
C VAL A 252 -26.97 -3.45 14.81
N ARG A 253 -26.44 -4.40 15.57
CA ARG A 253 -26.69 -5.83 15.38
C ARG A 253 -28.18 -6.16 15.52
N ARG A 254 -28.85 -5.70 16.59
CA ARG A 254 -30.29 -5.97 16.79
C ARG A 254 -31.12 -5.41 15.64
N GLY A 255 -30.80 -4.21 15.16
CA GLY A 255 -31.44 -3.64 13.97
C GLY A 255 -31.22 -4.48 12.72
N ALA A 256 -30.00 -4.96 12.48
CA ALA A 256 -29.68 -5.80 11.32
C ALA A 256 -30.39 -7.17 11.35
N VAL A 257 -30.55 -7.78 12.52
CA VAL A 257 -31.23 -9.08 12.68
C VAL A 257 -32.75 -8.95 12.57
N SER A 258 -33.31 -7.81 12.97
CA SER A 258 -34.76 -7.54 12.92
C SER A 258 -35.25 -6.95 11.59
N GLY A 259 -34.33 -6.55 10.70
CA GLY A 259 -34.67 -6.01 9.38
C GLY A 259 -35.29 -7.06 8.47
N GLU A 260 -36.29 -6.64 7.68
CA GLU A 260 -36.82 -7.45 6.59
C GLU A 260 -35.71 -7.70 5.56
N ARG A 261 -35.57 -8.96 5.14
CA ARG A 261 -34.61 -9.33 4.11
C ARG A 261 -35.09 -8.73 2.77
N PRO A 262 -34.24 -8.00 2.02
CA PRO A 262 -34.67 -7.42 0.76
C PRO A 262 -35.13 -8.51 -0.22
N GLU A 263 -36.38 -8.47 -0.65
CA GLU A 263 -36.95 -9.46 -1.59
C GLU A 263 -36.32 -9.37 -2.99
N GLN A 264 -35.91 -8.17 -3.41
CA GLN A 264 -35.45 -7.88 -4.77
C GLN A 264 -33.93 -7.96 -4.96
N HIS A 265 -33.16 -7.84 -3.87
CA HIS A 265 -31.71 -7.89 -3.88
C HIS A 265 -31.22 -8.58 -2.62
N VAL A 266 -31.31 -9.90 -2.61
CA VAL A 266 -30.75 -10.73 -1.55
C VAL A 266 -29.21 -10.70 -1.68
N TRP A 267 -28.58 -9.60 -1.29
CA TRP A 267 -27.13 -9.57 -1.06
C TRP A 267 -26.86 -10.39 0.21
N TRP A 268 -26.71 -11.69 0.02
CA TRP A 268 -26.15 -12.58 1.02
C TRP A 268 -24.67 -12.82 0.72
N TRP A 269 -23.89 -12.85 1.79
CA TRP A 269 -22.46 -13.06 1.76
C TRP A 269 -22.20 -14.57 1.76
N ASP A 270 -22.63 -15.33 0.75
CA ASP A 270 -22.88 -16.81 0.77
C ASP A 270 -24.25 -17.27 1.34
#